data_AF-A0A923PJW7-F1
#
_entry.id   AF-A0A923PJW7-F1
#
_cell.length_a   1.000
_cell.length_b   1.000
_cell.length_c   1.000
_cell.angle_alpha   90.00
_cell.angle_beta   90.00
_cell.angle_gamma   90.00
#
_symmetry.space_group_name_H-M   'P 1'
#
loop_
_entity.id
_entity.type
_entity.pdbx_description
1 polymer ?
#
loop_
_entity_poly.entity_id
_entity_poly.type
_entity_poly.pdbx_seq_one_letter_code
_entity_poly.pdbx_strand_id
1 'polypeptide(L)'
;MAKKINIVRNSGTLDISYSWRTASSWFILLWAIFWNSFVIFFLLVEAGWFISVHLIVGVLVGYFAATRFINKSTITVSTSALKIAHGPMPWPFAAEHDIPARSLVQLYVGKSSVRINNQPTYNLKAKLDTGAELTLFHAEPDRELLMELERTIEAYLHISNDETFDLSRSGHTALDLNQMKEQLEMLQPIKKWLPNAMVAKMEEAEAKIHQKAAEKTLVSPTPGAPPQGREDWEVSLHPGAVRPRALPASSNDFNFPLYSAPSGEVFHWNHEPFRVGRSAQIDWDNDHQSSARQFEITGVNKPDTRYLYTENERGRWSYYEERRLDDDEVSKLGFSASHHPLRFDNGPERYYPRDAQRGHRFVAAAAQAVEQYIYFTTSSVTQFRALRPMGGGWEVYVMEPVDAGGFDPVPNK
;
A
#
# COMPACT_ATOMS: atom_id res chain seq x y z
N MET A 1 0.16 -13.56 29.33
CA MET A 1 -0.26 -12.18 29.02
C MET A 1 -1.45 -12.26 28.08
N ALA A 2 -2.47 -11.41 28.23
CA ALA A 2 -3.59 -11.41 27.28
C ALA A 2 -3.07 -11.03 25.89
N LYS A 3 -3.52 -11.72 24.84
CA LYS A 3 -3.13 -11.45 23.45
C LYS A 3 -3.53 -10.00 23.12
N LYS A 4 -2.54 -9.15 22.78
CA LYS A 4 -2.76 -7.71 22.52
C LYS A 4 -3.42 -7.45 21.17
N ILE A 5 -3.28 -8.41 20.25
CA ILE A 5 -3.86 -8.40 18.91
C ILE A 5 -4.91 -9.51 18.79
N ASN A 6 -6.08 -9.16 18.24
CA ASN A 6 -7.05 -10.13 17.73
C ASN A 6 -7.14 -9.96 16.21
N ILE A 7 -7.03 -11.06 15.46
CA ILE A 7 -7.06 -11.07 14.00
C ILE A 7 -8.28 -11.89 13.58
N VAL A 8 -9.20 -11.27 12.86
CA VAL A 8 -10.41 -11.90 12.33
C VAL A 8 -10.38 -11.75 10.80
N ARG A 9 -10.51 -12.86 10.08
CA ARG A 9 -10.62 -12.86 8.63
C ARG A 9 -12.08 -13.04 8.26
N ASN A 10 -12.63 -12.07 7.55
CA ASN A 10 -13.97 -12.09 7.00
C ASN A 10 -13.89 -12.21 5.47
N SER A 11 -15.01 -12.50 4.80
CA SER A 11 -15.08 -12.51 3.33
C SER A 11 -14.75 -11.12 2.78
N GLY A 12 -13.58 -10.96 2.15
CA GLY A 12 -13.15 -9.69 1.54
C GLY A 12 -12.54 -8.66 2.50
N THR A 13 -12.45 -8.96 3.81
CA THR A 13 -11.81 -8.05 4.79
C THR A 13 -10.98 -8.78 5.85
N LEU A 14 -9.91 -8.13 6.30
CA LEU A 14 -9.07 -8.55 7.42
C LEU A 14 -9.20 -7.50 8.52
N ASP A 15 -9.83 -7.88 9.62
CA ASP A 15 -10.06 -7.03 10.77
C ASP A 15 -9.08 -7.36 11.89
N ILE A 16 -8.23 -6.40 12.22
CA ILE A 16 -7.23 -6.53 13.29
C ILE A 16 -7.59 -5.54 14.40
N SER A 17 -7.83 -6.06 15.60
CA SER A 17 -8.04 -5.25 16.80
C SER A 17 -6.80 -5.24 17.67
N TYR A 18 -6.28 -4.05 17.96
CA TYR A 18 -5.12 -3.82 18.81
C TYR A 18 -5.52 -3.07 20.08
N SER A 19 -5.28 -3.66 21.25
CA SER A 19 -5.62 -3.04 22.54
C SER A 19 -4.54 -2.07 23.01
N TRP A 20 -4.96 -0.88 23.48
CA TRP A 20 -4.05 0.10 24.08
C TRP A 20 -3.65 -0.29 25.51
N ARG A 21 -4.32 -1.27 26.12
CA ARG A 21 -4.11 -1.64 27.51
C ARG A 21 -2.75 -2.30 27.69
N THR A 22 -1.95 -1.72 28.58
CA THR A 22 -0.64 -2.26 29.00
C THR A 22 -0.66 -2.61 30.49
N ALA A 23 0.32 -3.36 30.98
CA ALA A 23 0.46 -3.62 32.42
C ALA A 23 0.59 -2.32 33.22
N SER A 24 1.31 -1.32 32.69
CA SER A 24 1.44 0.01 33.29
C SER A 24 0.12 0.78 33.35
N SER A 25 -0.87 0.45 32.51
CA SER A 25 -2.18 1.12 32.54
C SER A 25 -2.85 0.91 33.90
N TRP A 26 -2.77 -0.28 34.50
CA TRP A 26 -3.32 -0.56 35.84
C TRP A 26 -2.73 0.32 36.92
N PHE A 27 -1.41 0.53 36.90
CA PHE A 27 -0.75 1.42 37.83
C PHE A 27 -1.24 2.87 37.65
N ILE A 28 -1.32 3.35 36.41
CA ILE A 28 -1.78 4.71 36.11
C ILE A 28 -3.23 4.92 36.54
N LEU A 29 -4.10 3.92 36.35
CA LEU A 29 -5.50 3.98 36.78
C LEU A 29 -5.61 4.07 38.31
N LEU A 30 -4.92 3.20 39.04
CA LEU A 30 -4.91 3.24 40.50
C LEU A 30 -4.37 4.57 41.02
N TRP A 31 -3.27 5.05 40.44
CA TRP A 31 -2.69 6.35 40.74
C TRP A 31 -3.68 7.48 40.48
N ALA A 32 -4.36 7.47 39.34
CA ALA A 32 -5.36 8.48 38.98
C ALA A 32 -6.52 8.50 39.99
N ILE A 33 -7.03 7.33 40.39
CA ILE A 33 -8.11 7.24 41.38
C ILE A 33 -7.66 7.80 42.73
N PHE A 34 -6.48 7.40 43.20
CA PHE A 34 -5.92 7.87 44.47
C PHE A 34 -5.68 9.38 44.46
N TRP A 35 -5.00 9.90 43.42
CA TRP A 35 -4.72 11.32 43.25
C TRP A 35 -5.99 12.16 43.22
N ASN A 36 -6.98 11.78 42.40
CA ASN A 36 -8.24 12.52 42.31
C ASN A 36 -9.01 12.48 43.64
N SER A 37 -9.01 11.35 44.35
CA SER A 37 -9.64 11.25 45.67
C SER A 37 -9.01 12.21 46.69
N PHE A 38 -7.68 12.29 46.70
CA PHE A 38 -6.94 13.22 47.56
C PHE A 38 -7.24 14.67 47.20
N VAL A 39 -7.17 15.05 45.91
CA VAL A 39 -7.49 16.40 45.45
C VAL A 39 -8.91 16.81 45.83
N ILE A 40 -9.90 15.92 45.65
CA ILE A 40 -11.29 16.19 46.04
C ILE A 40 -11.39 16.40 47.55
N PHE A 41 -10.74 15.56 48.36
CA PHE A 41 -10.70 15.76 49.82
C PHE A 41 -10.14 17.14 50.21
N PHE A 42 -9.04 17.58 49.59
CA PHE A 42 -8.47 18.91 49.84
C PHE A 42 -9.38 20.06 49.40
N LEU A 43 -10.14 19.90 48.31
CA LEU A 43 -11.16 20.88 47.92
C LEU A 43 -12.27 20.98 48.96
N LEU A 44 -12.69 19.85 49.54
CA LEU A 44 -13.75 19.81 50.55
C LEU A 44 -13.33 20.47 51.87
N VAL A 45 -12.03 20.53 52.19
CA VAL A 45 -11.49 21.24 53.36
C VAL A 45 -10.98 22.64 53.02
N GLU A 46 -11.44 23.22 51.91
CA GLU A 46 -11.17 24.60 51.50
C GLU A 46 -9.68 24.95 51.32
N ALA A 47 -8.85 24.00 50.84
CA ALA A 47 -7.40 24.18 50.67
C ALA A 47 -6.97 25.16 49.55
N GLY A 48 -7.85 26.08 49.15
CA GLY A 48 -7.57 27.17 48.23
C GLY A 48 -7.54 26.79 46.75
N TRP A 49 -7.44 27.81 45.90
CA TRP A 49 -7.56 27.69 44.43
C TRP A 49 -6.43 26.88 43.78
N PHE A 50 -5.27 26.73 44.43
CA PHE A 50 -4.14 25.95 43.90
C PHE A 50 -4.50 24.47 43.69
N ILE A 51 -5.41 23.94 44.51
CA ILE A 51 -5.93 22.57 44.38
C ILE A 51 -6.77 22.41 43.11
N SER A 52 -7.42 23.47 42.62
CA SER A 52 -8.18 23.42 41.36
C SER A 52 -7.30 23.11 40.14
N VAL A 53 -6.05 23.58 40.11
CA VAL A 53 -5.08 23.23 39.05
C VAL A 53 -4.72 21.74 39.12
N HIS A 54 -4.56 21.20 40.33
CA HIS A 54 -4.27 19.78 40.55
C HIS A 54 -5.44 18.89 40.13
N LEU A 55 -6.67 19.39 40.26
CA LEU A 55 -7.87 18.72 39.75
C LEU A 55 -7.87 18.63 38.23
N ILE A 56 -7.52 19.70 37.51
CA ILE A 56 -7.40 19.66 36.03
C ILE A 56 -6.39 18.59 35.61
N VAL A 57 -5.21 18.57 36.24
CA VAL A 57 -4.19 17.53 35.97
C VAL A 57 -4.75 16.14 36.30
N GLY A 58 -5.44 15.99 37.43
CA GLY A 58 -6.07 14.74 37.84
C GLY A 58 -7.11 14.23 36.83
N VAL A 59 -7.92 15.13 36.27
CA VAL A 59 -8.90 14.83 35.22
C VAL A 59 -8.20 14.40 33.92
N LEU A 60 -7.15 15.11 33.50
CA LEU A 60 -6.40 14.73 32.30
C LEU A 60 -5.71 13.37 32.45
N VAL A 61 -5.11 13.10 33.61
CA VAL A 61 -4.51 11.79 33.91
C VAL A 61 -5.58 10.70 34.00
N GLY A 62 -6.74 10.99 34.59
CA GLY A 62 -7.87 10.07 34.66
C GLY A 62 -8.43 9.74 33.27
N TYR A 63 -8.60 10.75 32.42
CA TYR A 63 -9.01 10.58 31.02
C TYR A 63 -7.99 9.77 30.23
N PHE A 64 -6.69 10.08 30.37
CA PHE A 64 -5.62 9.29 29.77
C PHE A 64 -5.64 7.83 30.24
N ALA A 65 -5.83 7.57 31.54
CA ALA A 65 -5.95 6.22 32.06
C ALA A 65 -7.15 5.49 31.45
N ALA A 66 -8.30 6.16 31.40
CA ALA A 66 -9.52 5.60 30.81
C ALA A 66 -9.34 5.24 29.33
N THR A 67 -8.74 6.13 28.52
CA THR A 67 -8.51 5.86 27.09
C THR A 67 -7.58 4.69 26.89
N ARG A 68 -6.51 4.54 27.69
CA ARG A 68 -5.63 3.36 27.61
C ARG A 68 -6.35 2.04 27.91
N PHE A 69 -7.36 2.04 28.77
CA PHE A 69 -8.13 0.84 29.11
C PHE A 69 -9.20 0.47 28.10
N ILE A 70 -9.94 1.48 27.65
CA ILE A 70 -11.16 1.31 26.87
C ILE A 70 -10.84 1.31 25.38
N ASN A 71 -9.89 2.14 24.94
CA ASN A 71 -9.63 2.29 23.52
C ASN A 71 -8.90 1.08 22.91
N LYS A 72 -9.23 0.88 21.64
CA LYS A 72 -8.58 -0.05 20.73
C LYS A 72 -8.33 0.68 19.42
N SER A 73 -7.27 0.27 18.73
CA SER A 73 -7.11 0.57 17.31
C SER A 73 -7.72 -0.58 16.52
N THR A 74 -8.63 -0.28 15.61
CA THR A 74 -9.16 -1.24 14.65
C THR A 74 -8.52 -0.95 13.31
N ILE A 75 -7.79 -1.93 12.77
CA ILE A 75 -7.22 -1.90 11.43
C ILE A 75 -8.11 -2.79 10.58
N THR A 76 -8.82 -2.20 9.63
CA THR A 76 -9.61 -2.94 8.64
C THR A 76 -8.90 -2.86 7.31
N VAL A 77 -8.44 -4.02 6.83
CA VAL A 77 -7.74 -4.14 5.56
C VAL A 77 -8.67 -4.81 4.56
N SER A 78 -8.81 -4.20 3.39
CA SER A 78 -9.57 -4.73 2.26
C SER A 78 -8.72 -4.62 0.99
N THR A 79 -9.18 -5.23 -0.09
CA THR A 79 -8.60 -5.08 -1.43
C THR A 79 -8.60 -3.61 -1.91
N SER A 80 -9.51 -2.78 -1.39
CA SER A 80 -9.64 -1.37 -1.77
C SER A 80 -8.82 -0.41 -0.91
N ALA A 81 -8.77 -0.63 0.40
CA ALA A 81 -8.20 0.30 1.37
C ALA A 81 -7.74 -0.37 2.67
N LEU A 82 -6.78 0.26 3.33
CA LEU A 82 -6.35 0.02 4.71
C LEU A 82 -6.85 1.18 5.57
N LYS A 83 -7.75 0.87 6.51
CA LYS A 83 -8.36 1.84 7.42
C LYS A 83 -7.89 1.61 8.84
N ILE A 84 -7.52 2.69 9.54
CA ILE A 84 -7.16 2.67 10.96
C ILE A 84 -8.07 3.63 11.69
N ALA A 85 -8.85 3.11 12.62
CA ALA A 85 -9.74 3.89 13.49
C ALA A 85 -9.40 3.64 14.96
N HIS A 86 -9.67 4.63 15.82
CA HIS A 86 -9.39 4.58 17.25
C HIS A 86 -10.64 4.89 18.05
N GLY A 87 -11.00 4.03 19.00
CA GLY A 87 -12.19 4.27 19.82
C GLY A 87 -12.39 3.22 20.90
N PRO A 88 -13.46 3.32 21.71
CA PRO A 88 -14.62 4.20 21.51
C PRO A 88 -14.48 5.63 22.02
N MET A 89 -13.52 5.95 22.90
CA MET A 89 -13.35 7.32 23.38
C MET A 89 -12.45 8.11 22.42
N PRO A 90 -12.77 9.40 22.15
CA PRO A 90 -11.93 10.22 21.28
C PRO A 90 -10.53 10.32 21.86
N TRP A 91 -9.52 10.43 21.01
CA TRP A 91 -8.14 10.70 21.43
C TRP A 91 -7.49 11.62 20.39
N PRO A 92 -7.31 12.92 20.69
CA PRO A 92 -6.96 13.92 19.68
C PRO A 92 -5.56 13.77 19.08
N PHE A 93 -4.72 12.90 19.67
CA PHE A 93 -3.34 12.68 19.23
C PHE A 93 -3.15 11.40 18.41
N ALA A 94 -4.21 10.62 18.18
CA ALA A 94 -4.16 9.48 17.27
C ALA A 94 -4.95 9.84 16.01
N ALA A 95 -4.24 9.93 14.89
CA ALA A 95 -4.83 10.21 13.60
C ALA A 95 -5.49 8.93 13.07
N GLU A 96 -6.71 9.09 12.56
CA GLU A 96 -7.33 8.05 11.74
C GLU A 96 -6.72 8.08 10.33
N HIS A 97 -6.63 6.91 9.71
CA HIS A 97 -6.04 6.77 8.37
C HIS A 97 -6.99 5.97 7.47
N ASP A 98 -7.15 6.42 6.22
CA ASP A 98 -7.84 5.71 5.16
C ASP A 98 -6.92 5.73 3.92
N ILE A 99 -6.19 4.63 3.72
CA ILE A 99 -5.11 4.55 2.73
C ILE A 99 -5.56 3.60 1.62
N PRO A 100 -5.64 4.03 0.35
CA PRO A 100 -5.95 3.13 -0.75
C PRO A 100 -4.93 1.99 -0.83
N ALA A 101 -5.39 0.73 -0.85
CA ALA A 101 -4.51 -0.45 -0.78
C ALA A 101 -3.50 -0.49 -1.95
N ARG A 102 -3.93 -0.01 -3.12
CA ARG A 102 -3.08 0.16 -4.31
C ARG A 102 -1.89 1.10 -4.10
N SER A 103 -2.09 2.15 -3.30
CA SER A 103 -1.04 3.13 -3.01
C SER A 103 0.01 2.56 -2.07
N LEU A 104 -0.32 1.52 -1.29
CA LEU A 104 0.62 0.83 -0.42
C LEU A 104 1.65 0.07 -1.27
N VAL A 105 2.90 0.52 -1.21
CA VAL A 105 4.05 -0.19 -1.79
C VAL A 105 4.50 -1.28 -0.83
N GLN A 106 4.68 -0.91 0.44
CA GLN A 106 5.28 -1.75 1.47
C GLN A 106 4.89 -1.26 2.87
N LEU A 107 4.83 -2.19 3.81
CA LEU A 107 4.81 -1.90 5.25
C LEU A 107 6.16 -2.29 5.84
N TYR A 108 6.64 -1.53 6.81
CA TYR A 108 7.89 -1.90 7.48
C TYR A 108 7.95 -1.39 8.92
N VAL A 109 8.65 -2.13 9.78
CA VAL A 109 8.93 -1.72 11.17
C VAL A 109 10.22 -0.91 11.29
N GLY A 110 10.07 0.40 11.51
CA GLY A 110 11.17 1.32 11.77
C GLY A 110 11.46 1.53 13.26
N LYS A 111 12.72 1.76 13.63
CA LYS A 111 13.07 2.18 14.99
C LYS A 111 12.59 3.62 15.23
N SER A 112 11.94 3.87 16.36
CA SER A 112 11.48 5.20 16.77
C SER A 112 12.60 6.00 17.43
N SER A 113 12.49 7.34 17.38
CA SER A 113 13.36 8.26 18.12
C SER A 113 13.07 8.25 19.63
N VAL A 114 11.87 7.79 20.03
CA VAL A 114 11.44 7.75 21.42
C VAL A 114 11.95 6.49 22.12
N ARG A 115 12.43 6.64 23.35
CA ARG A 115 12.78 5.53 24.23
C ARG A 115 11.84 5.51 25.44
N ILE A 116 11.45 4.32 25.87
CA ILE A 116 10.65 4.11 27.09
C ILE A 116 11.51 3.29 28.04
N ASN A 117 11.80 3.81 29.23
CA ASN A 117 12.66 3.15 30.22
C ASN A 117 14.03 2.72 29.64
N ASN A 118 14.62 3.59 28.81
CA ASN A 118 15.86 3.34 28.06
C ASN A 118 15.81 2.16 27.06
N GLN A 119 14.64 1.57 26.84
CA GLN A 119 14.41 0.59 25.78
C GLN A 119 13.99 1.29 24.49
N PRO A 120 14.46 0.81 23.31
CA PRO A 120 14.02 1.33 22.04
C PRO A 120 12.53 1.04 21.83
N THR A 121 11.85 1.95 21.14
CA THR A 121 10.50 1.71 20.64
C THR A 121 10.52 1.68 19.12
N TYR A 122 9.43 1.19 18.53
CA TYR A 122 9.31 0.93 17.10
C TYR A 122 8.03 1.55 16.55
N ASN A 123 8.07 1.90 15.27
CA ASN A 123 6.96 2.46 14.54
C ASN A 123 6.62 1.52 13.37
N LEU A 124 5.34 1.26 13.15
CA LEU A 124 4.89 0.62 11.91
C LEU A 124 4.66 1.74 10.89
N LYS A 125 5.34 1.68 9.75
CA LYS A 125 5.24 2.67 8.69
C LYS A 125 4.71 2.04 7.41
N ALA A 126 4.02 2.86 6.62
CA ALA A 126 3.59 2.57 5.27
C ALA A 126 4.39 3.42 4.28
N LYS A 127 4.94 2.79 3.25
CA LYS A 127 5.52 3.46 2.09
C LYS A 127 4.49 3.51 0.98
N LEU A 128 4.21 4.71 0.48
CA LEU A 128 3.25 4.94 -0.59
C LEU A 128 3.93 4.96 -1.97
N ASP A 129 3.16 4.72 -3.02
CA ASP A 129 3.59 4.78 -4.43
C ASP A 129 4.16 6.15 -4.83
N THR A 130 3.67 7.21 -4.20
CA THR A 130 4.21 8.58 -4.26
C THR A 130 5.61 8.73 -3.66
N GLY A 131 6.12 7.71 -2.97
CA GLY A 131 7.36 7.76 -2.18
C GLY A 131 7.18 8.35 -0.78
N ALA A 132 5.99 8.85 -0.44
CA ALA A 132 5.70 9.35 0.90
C ALA A 132 5.70 8.22 1.94
N GLU A 133 6.16 8.53 3.16
CA GLU A 133 6.10 7.62 4.30
C GLU A 133 5.04 8.11 5.29
N LEU A 134 4.16 7.19 5.72
CA LEU A 134 3.15 7.45 6.74
C LEU A 134 3.39 6.55 7.95
N THR A 135 3.38 7.11 9.15
CA THR A 135 3.48 6.31 10.38
C THR A 135 2.09 5.86 10.81
N LEU A 136 1.86 4.55 10.85
CA LEU A 136 0.57 3.94 11.23
C LEU A 136 0.47 3.71 12.74
N PHE A 137 1.58 3.31 13.37
CA PHE A 137 1.67 3.12 14.82
C PHE A 137 2.93 3.77 15.36
N HIS A 138 2.79 4.48 16.47
CA HIS A 138 3.88 5.18 17.14
C HIS A 138 4.34 4.47 18.40
N ALA A 139 5.67 4.38 18.55
CA ALA A 139 6.37 4.07 19.80
C ALA A 139 5.90 2.79 20.52
N GLU A 140 5.68 1.71 19.76
CA GLU A 140 5.40 0.39 20.32
C GLU A 140 6.71 -0.26 20.81
N PRO A 141 6.82 -0.69 22.08
CA PRO A 141 8.00 -1.40 22.57
C PRO A 141 8.11 -2.83 22.02
N ASP A 142 6.98 -3.48 21.74
CA ASP A 142 6.94 -4.84 21.22
C ASP A 142 7.17 -4.86 19.70
N ARG A 143 8.42 -5.12 19.32
CA ARG A 143 8.83 -5.20 17.92
C ARG A 143 8.18 -6.37 17.19
N GLU A 144 8.19 -7.55 17.81
CA GLU A 144 7.70 -8.79 17.18
C GLU A 144 6.23 -8.66 16.83
N LEU A 145 5.47 -8.00 17.72
CA LEU A 145 4.08 -7.65 17.48
C LEU A 145 3.88 -6.78 16.24
N LEU A 146 4.70 -5.75 16.02
CA LEU A 146 4.60 -4.91 14.83
C LEU A 146 4.99 -5.67 13.56
N MET A 147 5.96 -6.59 13.64
CA MET A 147 6.36 -7.44 12.51
C MET A 147 5.28 -8.48 12.17
N GLU A 148 4.57 -9.00 13.17
CA GLU A 148 3.39 -9.85 12.94
C GLU A 148 2.29 -9.06 12.22
N LEU A 149 2.03 -7.81 12.62
CA LEU A 149 1.09 -6.92 11.93
C LEU A 149 1.50 -6.67 10.48
N GLU A 150 2.75 -6.25 10.25
CA GLU A 150 3.32 -6.02 8.92
C GLU A 150 3.07 -7.24 8.02
N ARG A 151 3.59 -8.41 8.40
CA ARG A 151 3.48 -9.64 7.61
C ARG A 151 2.03 -10.07 7.38
N THR A 152 1.16 -9.91 8.38
CA THR A 152 -0.26 -10.28 8.25
C THR A 152 -0.95 -9.39 7.22
N ILE A 153 -0.72 -8.08 7.27
CA ILE A 153 -1.33 -7.12 6.36
C ILE A 153 -0.74 -7.28 4.95
N GLU A 154 0.58 -7.43 4.82
CA GLU A 154 1.24 -7.62 3.53
C GLU A 154 0.83 -8.93 2.85
N ALA A 155 0.77 -10.03 3.60
CA ALA A 155 0.30 -11.31 3.08
C ALA A 155 -1.15 -11.21 2.58
N TYR A 156 -2.00 -10.46 3.29
CA TYR A 156 -3.38 -10.24 2.89
C TYR A 156 -3.52 -9.34 1.66
N LEU A 157 -2.67 -8.32 1.53
CA LEU A 157 -2.65 -7.39 0.40
C LEU A 157 -1.76 -7.85 -0.77
N HIS A 158 -1.18 -9.06 -0.68
CA HIS A 158 -0.22 -9.60 -1.65
C HIS A 158 0.94 -8.64 -1.95
N ILE A 159 1.44 -7.96 -0.90
CA ILE A 159 2.60 -7.09 -0.99
C ILE A 159 3.84 -7.96 -0.83
N SER A 160 4.78 -7.82 -1.77
CA SER A 160 6.07 -8.49 -1.68
C SER A 160 6.89 -7.86 -0.56
N ASN A 161 7.28 -8.67 0.41
CA ASN A 161 8.11 -8.21 1.52
C ASN A 161 9.53 -7.93 1.01
N ASP A 162 9.94 -6.66 1.07
CA ASP A 162 11.30 -6.24 0.77
C ASP A 162 12.11 -6.12 2.07
N GLU A 163 12.91 -7.16 2.34
CA GLU A 163 13.76 -7.24 3.53
C GLU A 163 14.79 -6.10 3.63
N THR A 164 15.04 -5.32 2.57
CA THR A 164 16.00 -4.20 2.63
C THR A 164 15.55 -3.09 3.57
N PHE A 165 14.23 -2.95 3.79
CA PHE A 165 13.66 -1.99 4.75
C PHE A 165 13.58 -2.55 6.17
N ASP A 166 13.77 -3.86 6.36
CA ASP A 166 13.67 -4.49 7.66
C ASP A 166 14.98 -4.33 8.44
N LEU A 167 14.97 -3.40 9.42
CA LEU A 167 16.11 -3.09 10.29
C LEU A 167 16.56 -4.28 11.18
N SER A 168 15.95 -5.48 11.03
CA SER A 168 16.34 -6.71 11.73
C SER A 168 17.71 -7.21 11.30
N ARG A 169 18.01 -7.12 10.01
CA ARG A 169 19.22 -7.71 9.41
C ARG A 169 20.31 -6.67 9.18
N SER A 170 19.92 -5.47 8.79
CA SER A 170 20.79 -4.31 8.78
C SER A 170 20.69 -3.61 10.13
N GLY A 171 21.49 -4.06 11.10
CA GLY A 171 22.03 -3.10 12.05
C GLY A 171 22.53 -1.88 11.25
N HIS A 172 22.43 -0.66 11.78
CA HIS A 172 22.78 0.62 11.14
C HIS A 172 24.18 0.68 10.46
N THR A 173 24.93 -0.42 10.38
CA THR A 173 26.20 -0.61 9.69
C THR A 173 26.13 -0.69 8.17
N ALA A 174 24.95 -0.86 7.57
CA ALA A 174 24.73 -0.72 6.13
C ALA A 174 23.97 0.57 5.80
N LEU A 175 24.40 1.71 6.36
CA LEU A 175 24.26 2.94 5.60
C LEU A 175 24.92 2.67 4.24
N ASP A 176 24.19 2.90 3.16
CA ASP A 176 24.72 2.84 1.81
C ASP A 176 26.00 3.69 1.79
N LEU A 177 27.15 3.02 1.68
CA LEU A 177 28.46 3.66 1.80
C LEU A 177 28.60 4.79 0.77
N ASN A 178 27.88 4.68 -0.35
CA ASN A 178 27.81 5.71 -1.37
C ASN A 178 27.01 6.93 -0.90
N GLN A 179 25.83 6.75 -0.30
CA GLN A 179 25.06 7.87 0.27
C GLN A 179 25.80 8.57 1.41
N MET A 180 26.50 7.81 2.28
CA MET A 180 27.35 8.42 3.31
C MET A 180 28.50 9.22 2.70
N LYS A 181 29.12 8.70 1.64
CA LYS A 181 30.20 9.39 0.93
C LYS A 181 29.69 10.69 0.30
N GLU A 182 28.53 10.66 -0.38
CA GLU A 182 27.90 11.86 -0.94
C GLU A 182 27.56 12.90 0.14
N GLN A 183 27.02 12.48 1.29
CA GLN A 183 26.74 13.38 2.40
C GLN A 183 28.02 13.97 3.01
N LEU A 184 29.10 13.19 3.14
CA LEU A 184 30.39 13.67 3.61
C LEU A 184 31.02 14.66 2.61
N GLU A 185 30.91 14.41 1.31
CA GLU A 185 31.35 15.32 0.26
C GLU A 185 30.56 16.63 0.27
N MET A 186 29.24 16.59 0.49
CA MET A 186 28.42 17.80 0.66
C MET A 186 28.83 18.63 1.89
N LEU A 187 29.33 17.99 2.94
CA LEU A 187 29.74 18.66 4.19
C LEU A 187 31.19 19.17 4.15
N GLN A 188 32.03 18.73 3.21
CA GLN A 188 33.42 19.20 3.07
C GLN A 188 33.58 20.73 3.04
N PRO A 189 32.82 21.52 2.24
CA PRO A 189 33.00 22.97 2.20
C PRO A 189 32.65 23.66 3.52
N ILE A 190 31.83 23.03 4.35
CA ILE A 190 31.39 23.53 5.65
C ILE A 190 32.31 23.04 6.78
N LYS A 191 33.14 22.02 6.54
CA LYS A 191 34.04 21.38 7.53
C LYS A 191 34.86 22.39 8.35
N LYS A 192 35.32 23.49 7.74
CA LYS A 192 36.11 24.55 8.41
C LYS A 192 35.34 25.37 9.47
N TRP A 193 34.01 25.32 9.45
CA TRP A 193 33.12 26.06 10.36
C TRP A 193 32.51 25.16 11.43
N LEU A 194 32.77 23.85 11.40
CA LEU A 194 32.24 22.89 12.37
C LEU A 194 33.14 22.83 13.62
N PRO A 195 32.57 22.57 14.82
CA PRO A 195 33.36 22.33 16.01
C PRO A 195 34.33 21.14 15.83
N ASN A 196 35.55 21.24 16.39
CA ASN A 196 36.60 20.22 16.26
C ASN A 196 36.14 18.79 16.61
N ALA A 197 35.24 18.64 17.60
CA ALA A 197 34.70 17.34 17.99
C ALA A 197 33.83 16.69 16.90
N MET A 198 33.16 17.48 16.06
CA MET A 198 32.38 16.99 14.93
C MET A 198 33.28 16.64 13.75
N VAL A 199 34.31 17.46 13.51
CA VAL A 199 35.35 17.20 12.49
C VAL A 199 36.06 15.86 12.74
N ALA A 200 36.46 15.59 13.99
CA ALA A 200 37.09 14.32 14.35
C ALA A 200 36.18 13.10 14.08
N LYS A 201 34.86 13.24 14.33
CA LYS A 201 33.89 12.17 14.02
C LYS A 201 33.71 11.96 12.52
N MET A 202 33.75 13.02 11.72
CA MET A 202 33.69 12.90 10.26
C MET A 202 34.93 12.18 9.71
N GLU A 203 36.11 12.51 10.21
CA GLU A 203 37.37 11.86 9.79
C GLU A 203 37.41 10.38 10.20
N GLU A 204 36.90 10.04 11.39
CA GLU A 204 36.74 8.65 11.82
C GLU A 204 35.76 7.88 10.92
N ALA A 205 34.66 8.52 10.50
CA ALA A 205 33.69 7.93 9.59
C ALA A 205 34.27 7.71 8.18
N GLU A 206 34.99 8.70 7.64
CA GLU A 206 35.67 8.61 6.34
C GLU A 206 36.71 7.48 6.33
N ALA A 207 37.51 7.36 7.39
CA ALA A 207 38.47 6.26 7.55
C ALA A 207 37.79 4.89 7.57
N LYS A 208 36.65 4.75 8.27
CA LYS A 208 35.87 3.50 8.29
C LYS A 208 35.27 3.15 6.92
N ILE A 209 34.83 4.15 6.15
CA ILE A 209 34.33 3.94 4.78
C ILE A 209 35.47 3.42 3.89
N HIS A 210 36.66 4.03 3.96
CA HIS A 210 37.82 3.58 3.19
C HIS A 210 38.26 2.16 3.57
N GLN A 211 38.25 1.81 4.87
CA GLN A 211 38.58 0.47 5.33
C GLN A 211 37.59 -0.58 4.78
N LYS A 212 36.28 -0.31 4.84
CA LYS A 212 35.25 -1.20 4.30
C LYS A 212 35.30 -1.32 2.77
N ALA A 213 35.62 -0.23 2.07
CA ALA A 213 35.80 -0.26 0.62
C ALA A 213 37.00 -1.13 0.21
N ALA A 214 38.11 -1.06 0.97
CA ALA A 214 39.27 -1.92 0.77
C ALA A 214 38.96 -3.40 1.04
N GLU A 215 38.21 -3.72 2.11
CA GLU A 215 37.75 -5.09 2.40
C GLU A 215 36.84 -5.66 1.30
N LYS A 216 35.94 -4.85 0.75
CA LYS A 216 35.04 -5.27 -0.34
C LYS A 216 35.79 -5.54 -1.66
N THR A 217 36.96 -4.91 -1.86
CA THR A 217 37.79 -5.10 -3.05
C THR A 217 38.57 -6.44 -3.00
N LEU A 218 38.73 -7.04 -1.82
CA LEU A 218 39.44 -8.31 -1.62
C LEU A 218 38.57 -9.56 -1.79
N VAL A 219 37.24 -9.40 -1.89
CA VAL A 219 36.31 -10.51 -2.15
C VAL A 219 35.99 -10.53 -3.64
N SER A 220 36.90 -11.09 -4.43
CA SER A 220 36.67 -11.32 -5.86
C SER A 220 35.47 -12.26 -6.06
N PRO A 221 34.51 -11.93 -6.95
CA PRO A 221 33.44 -12.84 -7.29
C PRO A 221 34.01 -14.04 -8.06
N THR A 222 33.77 -15.25 -7.55
CA THR A 222 33.95 -16.48 -8.32
C THR A 222 33.06 -16.40 -9.57
N PRO A 223 33.58 -16.64 -10.79
CA PRO A 223 32.78 -16.63 -12.00
C PRO A 223 31.75 -17.77 -11.97
N GLY A 224 30.52 -17.44 -11.59
CA GLY A 224 29.37 -18.34 -11.67
C GLY A 224 28.95 -18.53 -13.12
N ALA A 225 28.72 -19.78 -13.48
CA ALA A 225 28.33 -20.25 -14.80
C ALA A 225 27.15 -19.46 -15.42
N PRO A 226 27.11 -19.34 -16.77
CA PRO A 226 25.97 -18.75 -17.45
C PRO A 226 24.69 -19.52 -17.12
N PRO A 227 23.54 -18.84 -16.94
CA PRO A 227 22.28 -19.52 -16.71
C PRO A 227 21.92 -20.35 -17.95
N GLN A 228 22.03 -21.66 -17.80
CA GLN A 228 21.46 -22.63 -18.72
C GLN A 228 19.94 -22.69 -18.53
N GLY A 229 19.22 -22.63 -19.65
CA GLY A 229 17.96 -23.36 -19.81
C GLY A 229 16.68 -22.54 -19.67
N ARG A 230 16.16 -22.09 -20.81
CA ARG A 230 14.79 -22.44 -21.19
C ARG A 230 14.60 -22.34 -22.71
N GLU A 231 14.65 -23.52 -23.31
CA GLU A 231 14.31 -23.82 -24.69
C GLU A 231 12.78 -23.95 -24.89
N ASP A 232 12.38 -23.65 -26.13
CA ASP A 232 11.33 -24.27 -26.95
C ASP A 232 9.85 -23.90 -26.80
N TRP A 233 9.39 -23.06 -27.76
CA TRP A 233 8.19 -23.29 -28.57
C TRP A 233 8.19 -22.40 -29.84
N GLU A 234 9.08 -22.69 -30.80
CA GLU A 234 9.03 -22.07 -32.13
C GLU A 234 8.03 -22.79 -33.04
N VAL A 235 6.77 -22.33 -33.00
CA VAL A 235 5.89 -22.37 -34.18
C VAL A 235 6.29 -21.19 -35.05
N SER A 236 6.68 -21.47 -36.30
CA SER A 236 7.20 -20.53 -37.29
C SER A 236 6.22 -19.39 -37.58
N LEU A 237 6.34 -18.28 -36.88
CA LEU A 237 5.69 -17.01 -37.23
C LEU A 237 6.74 -16.08 -37.85
N HIS A 238 6.29 -15.16 -38.71
CA HIS A 238 7.17 -14.22 -39.39
C HIS A 238 8.07 -13.47 -38.39
N PRO A 239 9.38 -13.32 -38.68
CA PRO A 239 10.28 -12.53 -37.85
C PRO A 239 9.69 -11.14 -37.60
N GLY A 240 9.44 -10.79 -36.33
CA GLY A 240 8.91 -9.48 -35.92
C GLY A 240 7.44 -9.45 -35.46
N ALA A 241 6.70 -10.56 -35.50
CA ALA A 241 5.36 -10.60 -34.92
C ALA A 241 5.41 -10.50 -33.38
N VAL A 242 4.83 -9.42 -32.81
CA VAL A 242 4.67 -9.26 -31.36
C VAL A 242 3.66 -10.28 -30.85
N ARG A 243 4.03 -11.09 -29.86
CA ARG A 243 3.15 -12.08 -29.20
C ARG A 243 2.71 -11.57 -27.82
N PRO A 244 1.51 -11.91 -27.34
CA PRO A 244 1.11 -11.62 -25.96
C PRO A 244 2.04 -12.37 -24.99
N ARG A 245 2.45 -11.69 -23.91
CA ARG A 245 3.17 -12.29 -22.79
C ARG A 245 2.29 -13.32 -22.11
N ALA A 246 2.89 -14.42 -21.64
CA ALA A 246 2.18 -15.37 -20.82
C ALA A 246 1.71 -14.67 -19.54
N LEU A 247 0.42 -14.79 -19.22
CA LEU A 247 -0.11 -14.31 -17.96
C LEU A 247 0.54 -15.09 -16.80
N PRO A 248 0.84 -14.45 -15.66
CA PRO A 248 1.37 -15.14 -14.50
C PRO A 248 0.38 -16.22 -14.03
N ALA A 249 0.92 -17.35 -13.57
CA ALA A 249 0.12 -18.38 -12.93
C ALA A 249 -0.67 -17.78 -11.75
N SER A 250 -1.85 -18.35 -11.48
CA SER A 250 -2.62 -18.01 -10.28
C SER A 250 -1.83 -18.34 -9.03
N SER A 251 -1.25 -17.30 -8.45
CA SER A 251 -0.57 -17.34 -7.15
C SER A 251 -1.47 -16.84 -6.02
N ASN A 252 -2.67 -16.35 -6.36
CA ASN A 252 -3.62 -15.80 -5.41
C ASN A 252 -4.67 -16.87 -5.06
N ASP A 253 -5.10 -16.85 -3.79
CA ASP A 253 -6.17 -17.69 -3.25
C ASP A 253 -7.57 -17.21 -3.69
N PHE A 254 -7.69 -16.57 -4.87
CA PHE A 254 -8.99 -16.23 -5.42
C PHE A 254 -9.76 -17.51 -5.70
N ASN A 255 -11.05 -17.53 -5.33
CA ASN A 255 -11.94 -18.64 -5.69
C ASN A 255 -11.99 -18.82 -7.21
N PHE A 256 -11.93 -17.72 -7.97
CA PHE A 256 -11.92 -17.72 -9.43
C PHE A 256 -10.97 -16.66 -10.01
N PRO A 257 -9.83 -17.04 -10.62
CA PRO A 257 -8.87 -16.11 -11.21
C PRO A 257 -9.37 -15.58 -12.57
N LEU A 258 -10.34 -14.66 -12.55
CA LEU A 258 -11.01 -14.12 -13.74
C LEU A 258 -10.02 -13.60 -14.79
N TYR A 259 -8.89 -13.01 -14.38
CA TYR A 259 -7.85 -12.55 -15.30
C TYR A 259 -7.27 -13.68 -16.18
N SER A 260 -7.44 -14.96 -15.83
CA SER A 260 -6.99 -16.11 -16.60
C SER A 260 -8.11 -16.85 -17.32
N ALA A 261 -9.37 -16.43 -17.11
CA ALA A 261 -10.54 -17.10 -17.65
C ALA A 261 -10.55 -17.09 -19.20
N PRO A 262 -10.71 -18.24 -19.88
CA PRO A 262 -10.97 -18.31 -21.30
C PRO A 262 -12.36 -17.78 -21.68
N SER A 263 -12.52 -17.44 -22.96
CA SER A 263 -13.82 -17.09 -23.54
C SER A 263 -14.76 -18.31 -23.46
N GLY A 264 -15.99 -18.08 -23.04
CA GLY A 264 -17.03 -19.10 -22.85
C GLY A 264 -17.13 -19.64 -21.43
N GLU A 265 -16.13 -19.42 -20.56
CA GLU A 265 -16.17 -19.85 -19.16
C GLU A 265 -17.29 -19.14 -18.38
N VAL A 266 -17.89 -19.86 -17.43
CA VAL A 266 -18.96 -19.33 -16.59
C VAL A 266 -18.47 -19.20 -15.15
N PHE A 267 -18.79 -18.09 -14.51
CA PHE A 267 -18.47 -17.81 -13.10
C PHE A 267 -19.66 -17.10 -12.44
N HIS A 268 -19.69 -17.06 -11.12
CA HIS A 268 -20.64 -16.24 -10.37
C HIS A 268 -19.98 -14.94 -9.94
N TRP A 269 -20.73 -13.84 -10.06
CA TRP A 269 -20.36 -12.55 -9.50
C TRP A 269 -21.58 -11.96 -8.80
N ASN A 270 -21.44 -11.63 -7.51
CA ASN A 270 -22.56 -11.19 -6.66
C ASN A 270 -23.75 -12.18 -6.71
N HIS A 271 -23.47 -13.48 -6.68
CA HIS A 271 -24.43 -14.58 -6.79
C HIS A 271 -25.17 -14.70 -8.13
N GLU A 272 -24.83 -13.90 -9.14
CA GLU A 272 -25.39 -14.01 -10.49
C GLU A 272 -24.39 -14.70 -11.44
N PRO A 273 -24.81 -15.66 -12.28
CA PRO A 273 -23.92 -16.33 -13.22
C PRO A 273 -23.66 -15.47 -14.46
N PHE A 274 -22.39 -15.29 -14.79
CA PHE A 274 -21.90 -14.59 -15.98
C PHE A 274 -21.05 -15.53 -16.84
N ARG A 275 -21.12 -15.34 -18.16
CA ARG A 275 -20.25 -16.00 -19.13
C ARG A 275 -19.24 -14.99 -19.66
N VAL A 276 -17.96 -15.38 -19.69
CA VAL A 276 -16.91 -14.62 -20.36
C VAL A 276 -17.16 -14.64 -21.86
N GLY A 277 -17.37 -13.47 -22.45
CA GLY A 277 -17.52 -13.26 -23.88
C GLY A 277 -16.17 -13.00 -24.53
N ARG A 278 -16.05 -11.86 -25.23
CA ARG A 278 -14.80 -11.43 -25.84
C ARG A 278 -13.81 -10.98 -24.77
N SER A 279 -12.52 -11.21 -25.03
CA SER A 279 -11.46 -10.65 -24.19
C SER A 279 -10.32 -10.08 -25.03
N ALA A 280 -9.64 -9.10 -24.47
CA ALA A 280 -8.41 -8.53 -25.01
C ALA A 280 -7.35 -8.54 -23.91
N GLN A 281 -6.12 -8.93 -24.24
CA GLN A 281 -4.97 -8.77 -23.35
C GLN A 281 -4.24 -7.48 -23.71
N ILE A 282 -3.70 -6.77 -22.73
CA ILE A 282 -2.85 -5.61 -22.95
C ILE A 282 -1.54 -5.84 -22.21
N ASP A 283 -0.42 -5.80 -22.93
CA ASP A 283 0.91 -5.87 -22.35
C ASP A 283 1.55 -4.51 -22.37
N TRP A 284 1.85 -3.96 -21.19
CA TRP A 284 2.44 -2.64 -21.04
C TRP A 284 3.97 -2.69 -21.02
N ASP A 285 4.62 -1.67 -21.57
CA ASP A 285 6.08 -1.58 -21.64
C ASP A 285 6.71 -1.11 -20.31
N ASN A 286 5.90 -0.77 -19.30
CA ASN A 286 6.35 -0.27 -17.99
C ASN A 286 6.67 -1.43 -17.02
N ASP A 287 7.77 -1.33 -16.27
CA ASP A 287 8.21 -2.33 -15.30
C ASP A 287 7.21 -2.58 -14.16
N HIS A 288 6.42 -1.58 -13.78
CA HIS A 288 5.49 -1.70 -12.64
C HIS A 288 4.14 -2.33 -12.99
N GLN A 289 3.76 -2.31 -14.27
CA GLN A 289 2.49 -2.87 -14.74
C GLN A 289 2.78 -3.83 -15.88
N SER A 290 2.64 -5.13 -15.62
CA SER A 290 3.10 -6.14 -16.58
C SER A 290 2.03 -6.52 -17.58
N SER A 291 0.76 -6.51 -17.19
CA SER A 291 -0.32 -7.03 -18.03
C SER A 291 -1.66 -6.50 -17.55
N ALA A 292 -2.60 -6.41 -18.46
CA ALA A 292 -4.00 -6.12 -18.19
C ALA A 292 -4.90 -6.94 -19.11
N ARG A 293 -6.17 -7.08 -18.77
CA ARG A 293 -7.18 -7.67 -19.65
C ARG A 293 -8.47 -6.87 -19.61
N GLN A 294 -9.13 -6.83 -20.75
CA GLN A 294 -10.50 -6.36 -20.88
C GLN A 294 -11.38 -7.57 -21.18
N PHE A 295 -12.53 -7.63 -20.52
CA PHE A 295 -13.53 -8.66 -20.69
C PHE A 295 -14.87 -8.03 -21.05
N GLU A 296 -15.56 -8.65 -21.99
CA GLU A 296 -17.00 -8.55 -22.09
C GLU A 296 -17.57 -9.77 -21.37
N ILE A 297 -18.47 -9.56 -20.42
CA ILE A 297 -19.19 -10.64 -19.74
C ILE A 297 -20.68 -10.51 -20.02
N THR A 298 -21.39 -11.62 -20.11
CA THR A 298 -22.84 -11.62 -20.37
C THR A 298 -23.54 -12.48 -19.33
N GLY A 299 -24.60 -11.95 -18.71
CA GLY A 299 -25.40 -12.73 -17.76
C GLY A 299 -25.99 -13.99 -18.42
N VAL A 300 -25.91 -15.13 -17.73
CA VAL A 300 -26.43 -16.41 -18.26
C VAL A 300 -27.95 -16.44 -18.22
N ASN A 301 -28.55 -15.88 -17.16
CA ASN A 301 -30.00 -15.89 -16.95
C ASN A 301 -30.69 -14.63 -17.50
N LYS A 302 -29.94 -13.52 -17.63
CA LYS A 302 -30.39 -12.24 -18.16
C LYS A 302 -29.33 -11.76 -19.13
N PRO A 303 -29.65 -11.44 -20.39
CA PRO A 303 -28.67 -10.99 -21.39
C PRO A 303 -28.21 -9.54 -21.10
N ASP A 304 -27.66 -9.31 -19.92
CA ASP A 304 -27.02 -8.07 -19.50
C ASP A 304 -25.52 -8.18 -19.79
N THR A 305 -25.01 -7.29 -20.65
CA THR A 305 -23.61 -7.25 -21.04
C THR A 305 -22.88 -6.21 -20.20
N ARG A 306 -21.81 -6.64 -19.53
CA ARG A 306 -20.95 -5.77 -18.73
C ARG A 306 -19.52 -5.87 -19.22
N TYR A 307 -18.74 -4.84 -18.93
CA TYR A 307 -17.32 -4.81 -19.27
C TYR A 307 -16.51 -4.79 -17.98
N LEU A 308 -15.49 -5.63 -17.92
CA LEU A 308 -14.54 -5.64 -16.82
C LEU A 308 -13.15 -5.34 -17.36
N TYR A 309 -12.39 -4.57 -16.60
CA TYR A 309 -10.97 -4.38 -16.80
C TYR A 309 -10.21 -4.89 -15.59
N THR A 310 -9.11 -5.56 -15.84
CA THR A 310 -8.21 -6.02 -14.79
C THR A 310 -6.79 -5.66 -15.15
N GLU A 311 -6.01 -5.25 -14.16
CA GLU A 311 -4.62 -4.86 -14.33
C GLU A 311 -3.76 -5.53 -13.28
N ASN A 312 -2.58 -5.97 -13.70
CA ASN A 312 -1.55 -6.53 -12.85
C ASN A 312 -0.50 -5.46 -12.56
N GLU A 313 -0.62 -4.85 -11.38
CA GLU A 313 0.33 -3.87 -10.87
C GLU A 313 1.16 -4.50 -9.76
N ARG A 314 2.48 -4.62 -9.98
CA ARG A 314 3.44 -5.19 -9.03
C ARG A 314 3.05 -6.60 -8.53
N GLY A 315 2.50 -7.43 -9.41
CA GLY A 315 2.08 -8.80 -9.09
C GLY A 315 0.67 -8.89 -8.49
N ARG A 316 -0.04 -7.76 -8.34
CA ARG A 316 -1.39 -7.71 -7.77
C ARG A 316 -2.41 -7.41 -8.86
N TRP A 317 -3.43 -8.26 -8.95
CA TRP A 317 -4.55 -8.06 -9.85
C TRP A 317 -5.61 -7.16 -9.19
N SER A 318 -5.88 -6.03 -9.82
CA SER A 318 -7.02 -5.17 -9.50
C SER A 318 -8.11 -5.38 -10.54
N TYR A 319 -9.38 -5.24 -10.16
CA TYR A 319 -10.53 -5.44 -11.03
C TYR A 319 -11.44 -4.22 -10.99
N TYR A 320 -11.98 -3.86 -12.15
CA TYR A 320 -12.85 -2.73 -12.32
C TYR A 320 -14.00 -3.11 -13.25
N GLU A 321 -15.21 -2.67 -12.91
CA GLU A 321 -16.32 -2.60 -13.84
C GLU A 321 -16.15 -1.34 -14.69
N GLU A 322 -16.27 -1.50 -16.00
CA GLU A 322 -16.09 -0.43 -16.96
C GLU A 322 -17.40 -0.08 -17.66
N ARG A 323 -17.66 1.23 -17.75
CA ARG A 323 -18.63 1.78 -18.69
C ARG A 323 -17.92 2.65 -19.71
N ARG A 324 -18.01 2.27 -20.99
CA ARG A 324 -17.51 3.12 -22.08
C ARG A 324 -18.36 4.40 -22.15
N LEU A 325 -17.69 5.54 -22.24
CA LEU A 325 -18.30 6.83 -22.50
C LEU A 325 -18.60 6.99 -23.99
N ASP A 326 -19.72 7.64 -24.32
CA ASP A 326 -20.01 8.03 -25.70
C ASP A 326 -19.18 9.26 -26.14
N ASP A 327 -19.16 9.55 -27.45
CA ASP A 327 -18.34 10.63 -28.01
C ASP A 327 -18.70 12.02 -27.43
N ASP A 328 -19.97 12.22 -27.07
CA ASP A 328 -20.45 13.47 -26.46
C ASP A 328 -19.94 13.61 -25.02
N GLU A 329 -20.00 12.54 -24.22
CA GLU A 329 -19.41 12.46 -22.88
C GLU A 329 -17.88 12.68 -22.94
N VAL A 330 -17.19 12.00 -23.87
CA VAL A 330 -15.73 12.12 -24.07
C VAL A 330 -15.34 13.56 -24.42
N SER A 331 -16.09 14.22 -25.30
CA SER A 331 -15.83 15.60 -25.70
C SER A 331 -16.06 16.61 -24.56
N LYS A 332 -17.07 16.39 -23.71
CA LYS A 332 -17.33 17.22 -22.51
C LYS A 332 -16.19 17.15 -21.49
N LEU A 333 -15.49 16.02 -21.42
CA LEU A 333 -14.29 15.88 -20.59
C LEU A 333 -13.05 16.55 -21.22
N GLY A 334 -13.14 17.08 -22.45
CA GLY A 334 -12.06 17.79 -23.13
C GLY A 334 -11.12 16.90 -23.93
N PHE A 335 -11.48 15.65 -24.19
CA PHE A 335 -10.73 14.79 -25.10
C PHE A 335 -11.03 15.13 -26.57
N SER A 336 -10.02 15.02 -27.42
CA SER A 336 -10.14 15.10 -28.88
C SER A 336 -9.22 14.08 -29.54
N ALA A 337 -9.33 13.84 -30.84
CA ALA A 337 -8.61 12.75 -31.52
C ALA A 337 -7.11 12.63 -31.18
N SER A 338 -6.39 13.76 -31.06
CA SER A 338 -4.96 13.77 -30.76
C SER A 338 -4.60 14.26 -29.35
N HIS A 339 -5.54 14.85 -28.62
CA HIS A 339 -5.29 15.53 -27.35
C HIS A 339 -6.14 14.96 -26.22
N HIS A 340 -5.49 14.66 -25.10
CA HIS A 340 -6.16 14.34 -23.84
C HIS A 340 -5.95 15.52 -22.86
N PRO A 341 -6.91 15.80 -21.98
CA PRO A 341 -6.78 16.89 -21.00
C PRO A 341 -5.72 16.56 -19.94
N LEU A 342 -5.04 17.58 -19.42
CA LEU A 342 -4.14 17.41 -18.25
C LEU A 342 -4.91 17.33 -16.92
N ARG A 343 -6.20 17.67 -16.94
CA ARG A 343 -7.15 17.54 -15.83
C ARG A 343 -8.56 17.79 -16.36
N PHE A 344 -9.57 17.23 -15.70
CA PHE A 344 -10.96 17.60 -15.94
C PHE A 344 -11.76 17.54 -14.64
N ASP A 345 -12.90 18.21 -14.63
CA ASP A 345 -13.85 18.18 -13.51
C ASP A 345 -15.03 17.26 -13.90
N ASN A 346 -15.49 16.43 -12.96
CA ASN A 346 -16.71 15.63 -13.09
C ASN A 346 -17.53 15.78 -11.80
N GLY A 347 -18.58 16.60 -11.87
CA GLY A 347 -19.30 17.05 -10.67
C GLY A 347 -18.40 17.91 -9.77
N PRO A 348 -18.35 17.65 -8.44
CA PRO A 348 -17.47 18.39 -7.52
C PRO A 348 -16.02 17.90 -7.53
N GLU A 349 -15.74 16.81 -8.25
CA GLU A 349 -14.47 16.11 -8.20
C GLU A 349 -13.56 16.53 -9.34
N ARG A 350 -12.26 16.58 -9.05
CA ARG A 350 -11.22 16.94 -10.02
C ARG A 350 -10.28 15.79 -10.25
N TYR A 351 -10.12 15.44 -11.51
CA TYR A 351 -9.36 14.29 -11.96
C TYR A 351 -8.03 14.70 -12.59
N TYR A 352 -6.98 13.95 -12.27
CA TYR A 352 -5.63 14.15 -12.80
C TYR A 352 -5.11 12.86 -13.43
N PRO A 353 -4.46 12.93 -14.60
CA PRO A 353 -3.85 11.77 -15.23
C PRO A 353 -2.62 11.30 -14.45
N ARG A 354 -2.43 9.99 -14.39
CA ARG A 354 -1.15 9.34 -14.08
C ARG A 354 -0.22 9.39 -15.30
N ASP A 355 1.00 8.90 -15.10
CA ASP A 355 1.97 8.73 -16.17
C ASP A 355 1.42 7.91 -17.33
N ALA A 356 1.81 8.30 -18.55
CA ALA A 356 1.40 7.62 -19.76
C ALA A 356 1.89 6.17 -19.77
N GLN A 357 1.02 5.26 -20.18
CA GLN A 357 1.33 3.85 -20.33
C GLN A 357 1.26 3.50 -21.82
N ARG A 358 2.29 2.81 -22.31
CA ARG A 358 2.36 2.36 -23.70
C ARG A 358 2.50 0.84 -23.73
N GLY A 359 1.97 0.22 -24.76
CA GLY A 359 1.97 -1.22 -24.86
C GLY A 359 1.26 -1.73 -26.10
N HIS A 360 0.92 -3.02 -26.06
CA HIS A 360 0.24 -3.71 -27.14
C HIS A 360 -1.04 -4.37 -26.64
N ARG A 361 -2.17 -4.06 -27.28
CA ARG A 361 -3.46 -4.71 -27.09
C ARG A 361 -3.60 -5.85 -28.08
N PHE A 362 -3.89 -7.05 -27.58
CA PHE A 362 -4.08 -8.27 -28.34
C PHE A 362 -5.56 -8.63 -28.36
N VAL A 363 -6.16 -8.60 -29.54
CA VAL A 363 -7.55 -9.06 -29.78
C VAL A 363 -7.48 -10.18 -30.81
N ALA A 364 -7.91 -11.39 -30.44
CA ALA A 364 -7.80 -12.57 -31.30
C ALA A 364 -6.39 -12.74 -31.93
N ALA A 365 -5.35 -12.58 -31.11
CA ALA A 365 -3.92 -12.62 -31.47
C ALA A 365 -3.41 -11.48 -32.37
N ALA A 366 -4.24 -10.55 -32.83
CA ALA A 366 -3.79 -9.35 -33.51
C ALA A 366 -3.28 -8.32 -32.51
N ALA A 367 -2.00 -7.92 -32.63
CA ALA A 367 -1.38 -6.90 -31.80
C ALA A 367 -1.67 -5.50 -32.36
N GLN A 368 -2.12 -4.59 -31.49
CA GLN A 368 -2.31 -3.18 -31.81
C GLN A 368 -1.59 -2.34 -30.76
N ALA A 369 -0.70 -1.44 -31.19
CA ALA A 369 -0.06 -0.50 -30.29
C ALA A 369 -1.12 0.42 -29.65
N VAL A 370 -1.02 0.62 -28.34
CA VAL A 370 -1.95 1.44 -27.55
C VAL A 370 -1.19 2.37 -26.60
N GLU A 371 -1.83 3.50 -26.30
CA GLU A 371 -1.43 4.42 -25.24
C GLU A 371 -2.58 4.58 -24.24
N GLN A 372 -2.29 4.65 -22.95
CA GLN A 372 -3.28 4.75 -21.88
C GLN A 372 -2.92 5.81 -20.85
N TYR A 373 -3.96 6.49 -20.34
CA TYR A 373 -3.90 7.34 -19.15
C TYR A 373 -4.98 6.91 -18.15
N ILE A 374 -4.61 6.79 -16.89
CA ILE A 374 -5.55 6.60 -15.77
C ILE A 374 -5.72 7.92 -15.04
N TYR A 375 -6.95 8.42 -15.00
CA TYR A 375 -7.31 9.62 -14.27
C TYR A 375 -7.91 9.26 -12.93
N PHE A 376 -7.41 9.88 -11.87
CA PHE A 376 -7.85 9.63 -10.50
C PHE A 376 -8.10 10.93 -9.73
N THR A 377 -8.87 10.81 -8.67
CA THR A 377 -9.06 11.83 -7.63
C THR A 377 -8.72 11.21 -6.27
N THR A 378 -8.47 12.05 -5.26
CA THR A 378 -8.30 11.62 -3.87
C THR A 378 -9.63 11.49 -3.12
N SER A 379 -10.72 12.03 -3.67
CA SER A 379 -12.04 12.11 -3.01
C SER A 379 -12.96 10.93 -3.28
N SER A 380 -12.67 10.13 -4.31
CA SER A 380 -13.54 9.05 -4.79
C SER A 380 -12.74 7.85 -5.26
N VAL A 381 -13.41 6.70 -5.23
CA VAL A 381 -12.90 5.43 -5.73
C VAL A 381 -13.05 5.30 -7.25
N THR A 382 -13.97 6.06 -7.85
CA THR A 382 -14.21 6.09 -9.30
C THR A 382 -13.01 6.68 -10.02
N GLN A 383 -12.62 6.05 -11.13
CA GLN A 383 -11.53 6.48 -11.97
C GLN A 383 -11.97 6.56 -13.42
N PHE A 384 -11.17 7.21 -14.26
CA PHE A 384 -11.37 7.16 -15.71
C PHE A 384 -10.15 6.57 -16.38
N ARG A 385 -10.36 5.68 -17.33
CA ARG A 385 -9.31 5.12 -18.17
C ARG A 385 -9.50 5.60 -19.59
N ALA A 386 -8.50 6.31 -20.12
CA ALA A 386 -8.48 6.74 -21.50
C ALA A 386 -7.46 5.88 -22.26
N LEU A 387 -7.94 5.09 -23.22
CA LEU A 387 -7.14 4.20 -24.06
C LEU A 387 -7.18 4.71 -25.50
N ARG A 388 -6.03 4.89 -26.14
CA ARG A 388 -5.92 5.27 -27.54
C ARG A 388 -5.20 4.19 -28.33
N PRO A 389 -5.91 3.43 -29.18
CA PRO A 389 -5.28 2.62 -30.20
C PRO A 389 -4.54 3.50 -31.22
N MET A 390 -3.35 3.07 -31.66
CA MET A 390 -2.56 3.83 -32.62
C MET A 390 -3.35 4.03 -33.93
N GLY A 391 -3.54 5.29 -34.33
CA GLY A 391 -4.36 5.67 -35.48
C GLY A 391 -5.87 5.82 -35.19
N GLY A 392 -6.31 5.53 -33.98
CA GLY A 392 -7.69 5.73 -33.50
C GLY A 392 -7.84 6.97 -32.60
N GLY A 393 -9.10 7.26 -32.24
CA GLY A 393 -9.43 8.25 -31.20
C GLY A 393 -9.31 7.68 -29.78
N TRP A 394 -9.62 8.51 -28.77
CA TRP A 394 -9.64 8.07 -27.37
C TRP A 394 -10.91 7.25 -27.06
N GLU A 395 -10.72 6.06 -26.53
CA GLU A 395 -11.73 5.25 -25.87
C GLU A 395 -11.67 5.56 -24.37
N VAL A 396 -12.66 6.29 -23.83
CA VAL A 396 -12.69 6.64 -22.41
C VAL A 396 -13.71 5.78 -21.68
N TYR A 397 -13.31 5.27 -20.52
CA TYR A 397 -14.10 4.40 -19.66
C TYR A 397 -14.19 5.00 -18.27
N VAL A 398 -15.38 4.94 -17.66
CA VAL A 398 -15.52 5.07 -16.21
C VAL A 398 -15.18 3.72 -15.60
N MET A 399 -14.33 3.71 -14.59
CA MET A 399 -13.92 2.52 -13.85
C MET A 399 -14.41 2.58 -12.41
N GLU A 400 -15.12 1.55 -12.00
CA GLU A 400 -15.54 1.34 -10.60
C GLU A 400 -14.86 0.09 -10.06
N PRO A 401 -14.15 0.15 -8.92
CA PRO A 401 -13.43 -1.01 -8.40
C PRO A 401 -14.40 -2.13 -8.00
N VAL A 402 -14.04 -3.35 -8.35
CA VAL A 402 -14.79 -4.57 -8.04
C VAL A 402 -13.97 -5.43 -7.09
N ASP A 403 -14.63 -5.95 -6.05
CA ASP A 403 -13.97 -6.88 -5.13
C ASP A 403 -13.78 -8.24 -5.82
N ALA A 404 -12.51 -8.65 -5.96
CA ALA A 404 -12.12 -9.94 -6.52
C ALA A 404 -12.68 -11.12 -5.72
N GLY A 405 -12.96 -10.93 -4.42
CA GLY A 405 -13.58 -11.95 -3.57
C GLY A 405 -15.03 -12.29 -3.97
N GLY A 406 -15.65 -11.49 -4.84
CA GLY A 406 -16.99 -11.75 -5.35
C GLY A 406 -17.05 -12.72 -6.53
N PHE A 407 -15.91 -13.19 -7.05
CA PHE A 407 -15.85 -14.13 -8.18
C PHE A 407 -15.75 -15.58 -7.69
N ASP A 408 -16.79 -16.38 -7.94
CA ASP A 408 -16.82 -17.79 -7.57
C ASP A 408 -16.92 -18.70 -8.80
N PRO A 409 -16.25 -19.87 -8.80
CA PRO A 409 -16.43 -20.85 -9.86
C PRO A 409 -17.86 -21.40 -9.83
N VAL A 410 -18.38 -21.79 -10.99
CA VAL A 410 -19.63 -22.58 -11.01
C VAL A 410 -19.31 -23.97 -10.46
N PRO A 411 -20.02 -24.47 -9.42
CA PRO A 411 -19.78 -25.81 -8.90
C PRO A 411 -20.01 -26.84 -10.01
N ASN A 412 -19.01 -27.68 -10.28
CA ASN A 412 -19.14 -28.82 -11.18
C ASN A 412 -20.27 -29.71 -10.67
N LYS A 413 -21.32 -29.87 -11.48
CA LYS A 413 -22.44 -30.78 -11.18
C LYS A 413 -22.10 -32.22 -11.49
#